data_AF-A0A0M4GGH6-F1
#
_entry.id   AF-A0A0M4GGH6-F1
#
_cell.length_a   1.000
_cell.length_b   1.000
_cell.length_c   1.000
_cell.angle_alpha   90.00
_cell.angle_beta   90.00
_cell.angle_gamma   90.00
#
_symmetry.space_group_name_H-M   'P 1'
#
loop_
_entity.id
_entity.type
_entity.pdbx_description
1 polymer ?
#
loop_
_entity_poly.entity_id
_entity_poly.type
_entity_poly.pdbx_seq_one_letter_code
_entity_poly.pdbx_strand_id
1 'polypeptide(L)' 'MPVLVASIFSAFIVFYTVYSIVKVLSIAYGRKEISLRKYVAAALLSFIIGVAVSSLLPFGYQKVFDLISRGERVME' A
#
# COMPACT_ATOMS: atom_id res chain seq x y z
N MET A 1 -9.46 -14.08 -11.79
CA MET A 1 -10.06 -14.00 -10.45
C MET A 1 -9.04 -13.94 -9.30
N PRO A 2 -7.98 -14.77 -9.21
CA PRO A 2 -7.10 -14.79 -8.02
C PRO A 2 -6.24 -13.53 -7.83
N VAL A 3 -5.73 -12.95 -8.92
CA VAL A 3 -4.98 -11.67 -8.92
C VAL A 3 -5.79 -10.54 -8.27
N LEU A 4 -7.08 -10.44 -8.61
CA LEU A 4 -7.98 -9.41 -8.08
C LEU A 4 -8.17 -9.58 -6.57
N VAL A 5 -8.42 -10.81 -6.12
CA VAL A 5 -8.59 -11.12 -4.69
C VAL A 5 -7.31 -10.78 -3.90
N ALA A 6 -6.15 -11.24 -4.38
CA ALA A 6 -4.87 -10.93 -3.75
C ALA A 6 -4.59 -9.41 -3.69
N SER A 7 -4.94 -8.69 -4.77
CA SER A 7 -4.78 -7.24 -4.83
C SER A 7 -5.67 -6.51 -3.83
N ILE A 8 -6.93 -6.92 -3.67
CA ILE A 8 -7.88 -6.32 -2.73
C ILE A 8 -7.42 -6.53 -1.28
N PHE A 9 -7.03 -7.76 -0.91
CA PHE A 9 -6.51 -8.04 0.43
C PHE A 9 -5.26 -7.22 0.74
N SER A 10 -4.33 -7.13 -0.21
CA SER A 10 -3.12 -6.32 -0.05
C SER A 10 -3.42 -4.82 0.01
N ALA A 11 -4.42 -4.33 -0.74
CA ALA A 11 -4.86 -2.94 -0.63
C ALA A 11 -5.41 -2.60 0.76
N PHE A 12 -6.12 -3.53 1.43
CA PHE A 12 -6.55 -3.34 2.81
C PHE A 12 -5.37 -3.21 3.78
N ILE A 13 -4.31 -4.00 3.59
CA ILE A 13 -3.09 -3.91 4.41
C ILE A 13 -2.42 -2.55 4.20
N VAL A 14 -2.30 -2.10 2.95
CA VAL A 14 -1.74 -0.77 2.64
C VAL A 14 -2.59 0.34 3.28
N PHE A 15 -3.92 0.25 3.18
CA PHE A 15 -4.83 1.22 3.79
C PHE A 15 -4.66 1.28 5.32
N TYR A 16 -4.61 0.12 5.99
CA TYR A 16 -4.39 0.05 7.43
C TYR A 16 -3.03 0.64 7.85
N THR A 17 -2.01 0.44 7.01
CA THR A 17 -0.67 1.00 7.22
C THR A 17 -0.70 2.53 7.14
N VAL A 18 -1.32 3.09 6.09
CA VAL A 18 -1.49 4.55 5.94
C VAL A 18 -2.28 5.12 7.11
N TYR A 19 -3.38 4.47 7.51
CA TYR A 19 -4.17 4.89 8.67
C TYR A 19 -3.34 4.93 9.96
N SER A 20 -2.51 3.91 10.18
CA SER A 20 -1.63 3.83 11.36
C SER A 20 -0.57 4.94 11.36
N ILE A 21 0.02 5.26 10.20
CA ILE A 21 0.96 6.38 10.05
C ILE A 21 0.27 7.71 10.37
N VAL A 22 -0.92 7.95 9.81
CA VAL A 22 -1.70 9.17 10.07
C VAL A 22 -2.07 9.28 11.55
N LYS A 23 -2.39 8.16 12.21
CA LYS A 23 -2.67 8.12 13.66
C LYS A 23 -1.44 8.55 14.48
N VAL A 24 -0.25 8.05 14.15
CA VAL A 24 1.00 8.45 14.83
C VAL A 24 1.29 9.94 14.59
N LEU A 25 1.12 10.42 13.36
CA LEU A 25 1.26 11.84 13.02
C LEU A 25 0.27 12.71 13.81
N SER A 26 -0.96 12.24 14.00
CA SER A 26 -1.99 12.94 14.77
C SER A 26 -1.60 13.06 16.26
N ILE A 27 -1.05 11.98 16.83
CA ILE A 27 -0.53 11.99 18.20
C ILE A 27 0.64 12.99 18.34
N ALA A 28 1.60 12.97 17.41
CA ALA A 28 2.73 13.90 17.41
C ALA A 28 2.29 15.37 17.26
N TYR A 29 1.27 15.63 16.43
CA TYR A 29 0.68 16.96 16.29
C TYR A 29 -0.04 17.40 17.58
N GLY A 30 -0.82 16.52 18.21
CA GLY A 30 -1.47 16.80 19.49
C GLY A 30 -0.50 17.11 20.63
N ARG A 31 0.69 16.49 20.61
CA ARG A 31 1.81 16.77 21.53
C ARG A 31 2.61 18.03 21.18
N LYS A 32 2.27 18.73 20.10
CA LYS A 32 2.99 19.89 19.56
C LYS A 32 4.45 19.58 19.18
N GLU A 33 4.79 18.31 18.94
CA GLU A 33 6.13 17.90 18.45
C GLU A 33 6.32 18.28 16.97
N ILE A 34 5.22 18.37 16.21
CA ILE A 34 5.21 18.79 14.81
C ILE A 34 4.20 19.91 14.56
N SER A 35 4.50 20.78 13.59
CA SER A 35 3.58 21.84 13.17
C SER A 35 2.48 21.30 12.26
N LEU A 36 1.35 22.03 12.17
CA LEU A 36 0.22 21.67 11.31
C LEU A 36 0.65 21.45 9.84
N ARG A 37 1.55 22.29 9.32
CA ARG A 37 2.05 22.16 7.94
C ARG A 37 2.80 20.84 7.73
N LYS A 38 3.65 20.45 8.69
CA LYS A 38 4.38 19.17 8.64
C LYS A 38 3.43 17.98 8.75
N TYR A 39 2.44 18.07 9.64
CA TYR A 39 1.39 17.05 9.77
C TYR A 39 0.64 16.83 8.46
N VAL A 40 0.09 17.90 7.86
CA VAL A 40 -0.69 17.82 6.61
C VAL A 40 0.17 17.30 5.46
N ALA A 41 1.40 17.81 5.31
CA ALA A 41 2.30 17.36 4.25
C ALA A 41 2.63 15.86 4.38
N ALA A 42 2.97 15.39 5.59
CA ALA A 42 3.31 13.98 5.83
C ALA A 42 2.09 13.06 5.65
N ALA A 43 0.90 13.47 6.10
CA ALA A 43 -0.32 12.70 5.92
C ALA A 43 -0.71 12.58 4.44
N LEU A 44 -0.64 13.69 3.68
CA LEU A 44 -0.91 13.68 2.24
C LEU A 44 0.10 12.82 1.48
N LEU A 45 1.39 12.94 1.77
CA LEU A 45 2.42 12.10 1.17
C LEU A 45 2.17 10.61 1.43
N SER A 46 1.84 10.26 2.68
CA SER A 46 1.53 8.87 3.05
C SER A 46 0.33 8.33 2.28
N PHE A 47 -0.70 9.16 2.11
CA PHE A 47 -1.88 8.79 1.32
C PHE A 47 -1.57 8.59 -0.17
N ILE A 48 -0.83 9.53 -0.78
CA ILE A 48 -0.41 9.45 -2.19
C ILE A 48 0.40 8.17 -2.42
N ILE A 49 1.36 7.88 -1.54
CA ILE A 49 2.17 6.66 -1.63
C ILE A 49 1.27 5.42 -1.49
N GLY A 50 0.34 5.40 -0.53
CA GLY A 50 -0.57 4.27 -0.36
C GLY A 50 -1.44 4.01 -1.59
N VAL A 51 -1.97 5.06 -2.22
CA VAL A 51 -2.74 4.96 -3.48
C VAL A 51 -1.85 4.46 -4.61
N ALA A 52 -0.63 4.99 -4.75
CA ALA A 52 0.31 4.58 -5.78
C ALA A 52 0.69 3.09 -5.65
N VAL A 53 1.06 2.65 -4.44
CA VAL A 53 1.37 1.24 -4.15
C VAL A 53 0.16 0.35 -4.44
N SER A 54 -1.03 0.74 -4.00
CA SER A 54 -2.25 -0.05 -4.21
C SER A 54 -2.62 -0.17 -5.69
N SER A 55 -2.37 0.87 -6.48
CA SER A 55 -2.60 0.87 -7.93
C SER A 55 -1.63 -0.04 -8.68
N LEU A 56 -0.43 -0.26 -8.13
CA LEU A 56 0.60 -1.12 -8.71
C LEU A 56 0.44 -2.60 -8.33
N LEU A 57 -0.27 -2.92 -7.24
CA LEU A 57 -0.48 -4.30 -6.77
C LEU A 57 -1.02 -5.26 -7.85
N PRO A 58 -2.07 -4.91 -8.63
CA PRO A 58 -2.61 -5.83 -9.63
C PRO A 58 -1.59 -6.19 -10.70
N PHE A 59 -0.78 -5.22 -11.14
CA PHE A 59 0.29 -5.45 -12.11
C PHE A 59 1.40 -6.32 -11.54
N GLY A 60 1.78 -6.09 -10.29
CA GLY A 60 2.75 -6.93 -9.57
C GLY A 60 2.26 -8.38 -9.47
N TYR A 61 1.01 -8.59 -9.05
CA TYR A 61 0.43 -9.92 -8.96
C TYR A 61 0.27 -10.59 -10.33
N GLN A 62 -0.10 -9.86 -11.38
CA GLN A 62 -0.13 -10.43 -12.75
C GLN A 62 1.24 -10.99 -13.14
N LYS A 63 2.32 -10.23 -12.94
CA LYS A 63 3.68 -10.69 -13.25
C LYS A 63 4.10 -11.92 -12.45
N VAL A 64 3.77 -11.97 -11.16
CA VAL A 64 4.07 -13.13 -10.32
C VAL A 64 3.30 -14.37 -10.78
N PHE A 65 2.01 -14.24 -11.08
CA PHE A 65 1.20 -15.34 -11.60
C PHE A 65 1.68 -15.85 -12.96
N ASP A 66 2.06 -14.95 -13.87
CA ASP A 66 2.64 -15.33 -15.16
C ASP A 66 3.96 -16.09 -15.01
N LEU A 67 4.82 -15.67 -14.09
CA LEU A 67 6.10 -16.34 -13.81
C LEU A 67 5.89 -17.76 -13.28
N ILE A 68 4.95 -17.94 -12.33
CA ILE A 68 4.61 -19.25 -11.78
C ILE A 68 4.07 -20.16 -12.90
N SER A 69 3.12 -19.66 -13.69
CA SER A 69 2.48 -20.41 -14.77
C SER A 69 3.45 -20.79 -15.90
N ARG A 70 4.49 -19.98 -16.14
CA ARG A 70 5.53 -20.28 -17.11
C ARG A 70 6.52 -21.32 -16.60
N GLY A 71 6.84 -21.32 -15.31
CA GLY A 71 7.71 -22.32 -14.69
C GLY A 71 7.07 -23.72 -14.69
N GLU A 72 5.76 -23.80 -14.46
CA GLU A 72 5.00 -25.06 -14.46
C GLU A 72 5.04 -25.75 -15.83
N ARG A 73 4.86 -24.99 -16.92
CA ARG A 73 4.93 -25.49 -18.31
C ARG A 73 6.31 -25.94 -18.80
N VAL A 74 7.38 -25.67 -18.04
CA VAL A 74 8.75 -26.09 -18.39
C VAL A 74 9.15 -27.39 -17.68
N MET A 75 8.37 -27.83 -16.69
CA MET A 75 8.61 -29.08 -15.94
C MET A 75 7.75 -30.26 -16.43
N GLU A 76 6.78 -30.01 -17.32
CA GLU A 76 6.06 -31.05 -18.10
C GLU A 76 6.80 -31.36 -19.41
#